data_AF-A0A937X4C2-F1
#
_entry.id   AF-A0A937X4C2-F1
#
_cell.length_a   1.000
_cell.length_b   1.000
_cell.length_c   1.000
_cell.angle_alpha   90.00
_cell.angle_beta   90.00
_cell.angle_gamma   90.00
#
_symmetry.space_group_name_H-M   'P 1'
#
loop_
_entity.id
_entity.type
_entity.pdbx_description
1 polymer ?
#
loop_
_entity_poly.entity_id
_entity_poly.type
_entity_poly.pdbx_seq_one_letter_code
_entity_poly.pdbx_strand_id
1 'polypeptide(L)'
;MAARLGAGSSQARLAAAIATAGSELAGDHPTIDLGLVALRRVLGLPEGAAFAMFAAGRSVGFVAHALEQYRDGRLIRPRARYVGP
;
A
#
# COMPACT_ATOMS: atom_id res chain seq x y z
N MET A 1 -18.75 -22.54 0.42
CA MET A 1 -17.94 -21.43 -0.14
C MET A 1 -17.28 -20.55 0.92
N ALA A 2 -17.87 -20.36 2.11
CA ALA A 2 -17.30 -19.52 3.19
C ALA A 2 -16.07 -20.07 3.93
N ALA A 3 -15.82 -21.39 3.92
CA ALA A 3 -14.76 -22.03 4.71
C ALA A 3 -13.31 -21.76 4.23
N ARG A 4 -13.11 -21.04 3.11
CA ARG A 4 -11.78 -20.74 2.55
C ARG A 4 -11.28 -19.31 2.78
N LEU A 5 -12.13 -18.44 3.32
CA LEU A 5 -11.83 -17.02 3.55
C LEU A 5 -11.50 -16.83 5.03
N GLY A 6 -10.25 -17.03 5.41
CA GLY A 6 -9.83 -16.90 6.81
C GLY A 6 -8.33 -16.90 7.02
N ALA A 7 -7.90 -16.53 8.22
CA ALA A 7 -6.49 -16.46 8.63
C ALA A 7 -5.73 -17.79 8.46
N GLY A 8 -6.44 -18.92 8.38
CA GLY A 8 -5.89 -20.25 8.09
C GLY A 8 -5.83 -20.64 6.60
N SER A 9 -6.10 -19.74 5.67
CA SER A 9 -6.05 -20.04 4.23
C SER A 9 -4.62 -20.26 3.71
N SER A 10 -4.46 -20.98 2.58
CA SER A 10 -3.16 -21.14 1.92
C SER A 10 -2.58 -19.79 1.49
N GLN A 11 -3.43 -18.84 1.08
CA GLN A 11 -3.04 -17.49 0.73
C GLN A 11 -2.49 -16.71 1.94
N ALA A 12 -3.10 -16.86 3.13
CA ALA A 12 -2.60 -16.24 4.35
C ALA A 12 -1.22 -16.81 4.75
N ARG A 13 -1.05 -18.14 4.66
CA ARG A 13 0.25 -18.78 4.91
C ARG A 13 1.33 -18.34 3.92
N LEU A 14 0.98 -18.24 2.64
CA LEU A 14 1.90 -17.76 1.60
C LEU A 14 2.32 -16.31 1.89
N ALA A 15 1.39 -15.43 2.23
CA ALA A 15 1.69 -14.05 2.58
C ALA A 15 2.64 -13.96 3.80
N ALA A 16 2.40 -14.76 4.84
CA ALA A 16 3.28 -14.83 6.01
C ALA A 16 4.68 -15.35 5.65
N ALA A 17 4.76 -16.42 4.84
CA ALA A 17 6.05 -16.96 4.39
C ALA A 17 6.84 -15.94 3.54
N ILE A 18 6.16 -15.20 2.66
CA ILE A 18 6.77 -14.10 1.88
C ILE A 18 7.25 -12.98 2.80
N ALA A 19 6.46 -12.61 3.81
CA ALA A 19 6.86 -11.59 4.78
C ALA A 19 8.13 -11.98 5.54
N THR A 20 8.21 -13.23 6.03
CA THR A 20 9.39 -13.76 6.73
C THR A 20 10.60 -13.80 5.82
N ALA A 21 10.51 -14.49 4.68
CA ALA A 21 11.63 -14.63 3.75
C ALA A 21 12.11 -13.27 3.21
N GLY A 22 11.17 -12.35 2.91
CA GLY A 22 11.50 -11.00 2.48
C GLY A 22 12.26 -10.21 3.53
N SER A 23 11.86 -10.30 4.80
CA SER A 23 12.55 -9.62 5.90
C SER A 23 13.95 -10.19 6.12
N GLU A 24 14.12 -11.50 6.04
CA GLU A 24 15.42 -12.17 6.21
C GLU A 24 16.40 -11.83 5.08
N LEU A 25 15.91 -11.73 3.83
CA LEU A 25 16.74 -11.47 2.66
C LEU A 25 17.03 -9.98 2.45
N ALA A 26 16.05 -9.12 2.71
CA ALA A 26 16.17 -7.67 2.46
C ALA A 26 16.64 -6.88 3.70
N GLY A 27 16.47 -7.43 4.91
CA GLY A 27 16.79 -6.74 6.16
C GLY A 27 15.75 -5.71 6.62
N ASP A 28 14.66 -5.52 5.86
CA ASP A 28 13.59 -4.57 6.13
C ASP A 28 12.24 -5.27 6.38
N HIS A 29 11.34 -4.60 7.12
CA HIS A 29 9.99 -5.10 7.36
C HIS A 29 9.06 -4.89 6.15
N PRO A 30 8.07 -5.79 5.96
CA PRO A 30 7.08 -5.61 4.90
C PRO A 30 6.23 -4.37 5.11
N THR A 31 5.91 -3.68 4.02
CA THR A 31 5.01 -2.52 4.04
C THR A 31 3.54 -2.95 4.12
N ILE A 32 2.66 -1.97 4.33
CA ILE A 32 1.20 -2.16 4.27
C ILE A 32 0.73 -2.74 2.93
N ASP A 33 1.48 -2.53 1.85
CA ASP A 33 1.13 -3.02 0.51
C ASP A 33 1.06 -4.55 0.46
N LEU A 34 2.00 -5.23 1.13
CA LEU A 34 1.96 -6.69 1.25
C LEU A 34 0.69 -7.14 1.97
N GLY A 35 0.33 -6.44 3.05
CA GLY A 35 -0.89 -6.72 3.82
C GLY A 35 -2.17 -6.53 2.99
N LEU A 36 -2.25 -5.46 2.20
CA LEU A 36 -3.38 -5.19 1.32
C LEU A 36 -3.54 -6.25 0.22
N VAL A 37 -2.44 -6.70 -0.38
CA VAL A 37 -2.45 -7.80 -1.36
C VAL A 37 -2.83 -9.12 -0.69
N ALA A 38 -2.35 -9.38 0.52
CA ALA A 38 -2.72 -10.56 1.29
C ALA A 38 -4.24 -10.57 1.57
N LEU A 39 -4.80 -9.46 2.06
CA LEU A 39 -6.25 -9.30 2.27
C LEU A 39 -7.04 -9.55 0.98
N ARG A 40 -6.63 -8.93 -0.13
CA ARG A 40 -7.26 -9.13 -1.45
C ARG A 40 -7.30 -10.62 -1.83
N ARG A 41 -6.20 -11.35 -1.64
CA ARG A 41 -6.08 -12.76 -2.00
C ARG A 41 -6.85 -13.68 -1.05
N VAL A 42 -6.78 -13.43 0.26
CA VAL A 42 -7.48 -14.20 1.30
C VAL A 42 -8.99 -14.05 1.15
N LEU A 43 -9.46 -12.85 0.81
CA LEU A 43 -10.88 -12.55 0.63
C LEU A 43 -11.40 -12.87 -0.79
N GLY A 44 -10.53 -13.30 -1.71
CA GLY A 44 -10.93 -13.62 -3.09
C GLY A 44 -11.45 -12.41 -3.88
N LEU A 45 -10.99 -11.21 -3.54
CA LEU A 45 -11.43 -9.96 -4.17
C LEU A 45 -10.85 -9.81 -5.59
N PRO A 46 -11.51 -9.02 -6.47
CA PRO A 46 -11.03 -8.78 -7.82
C PRO A 46 -9.64 -8.12 -7.85
N GLU A 47 -9.00 -8.15 -9.01
CA GLU A 47 -7.79 -7.37 -9.25
C GLU A 47 -8.07 -5.86 -9.06
N GLY A 48 -7.08 -5.11 -8.58
CA GLY A 48 -7.24 -3.70 -8.22
C GLY A 48 -7.87 -3.43 -6.83
N ALA A 49 -8.50 -4.42 -6.18
CA ALA A 49 -9.15 -4.21 -4.89
C ALA A 49 -8.18 -3.75 -3.77
N ALA A 50 -6.95 -4.25 -3.76
CA ALA A 50 -5.93 -3.82 -2.80
C ALA A 50 -5.61 -2.31 -2.94
N PHE A 51 -5.46 -1.84 -4.19
CA PHE A 51 -5.23 -0.43 -4.47
C PHE A 51 -6.47 0.42 -4.16
N ALA A 52 -7.68 -0.08 -4.45
CA ALA A 52 -8.92 0.61 -4.11
C ALA A 52 -9.06 0.80 -2.59
N MET A 53 -8.73 -0.21 -1.78
CA MET A 53 -8.71 -0.09 -0.32
C MET A 53 -7.68 0.95 0.15
N PHE A 54 -6.47 0.93 -0.42
CA PHE A 54 -5.45 1.93 -0.14
C PHE A 54 -5.95 3.33 -0.47
N ALA A 55 -6.43 3.56 -1.69
CA ALA A 55 -6.91 4.86 -2.16
C ALA A 55 -8.08 5.38 -1.32
N ALA A 56 -9.03 4.50 -0.97
CA ALA A 56 -10.13 4.83 -0.08
C ALA A 56 -9.62 5.29 1.29
N GLY A 57 -8.69 4.53 1.92
CA GLY A 57 -8.09 4.90 3.19
C GLY A 57 -7.26 6.18 3.14
N ARG A 58 -6.54 6.42 2.05
CA ARG A 58 -5.70 7.62 1.86
C ARG A 58 -6.48 8.87 1.46
N SER A 59 -7.71 8.72 0.94
CA SER A 59 -8.53 9.84 0.46
C SER A 59 -8.70 10.96 1.50
N VAL A 60 -8.92 10.58 2.77
CA VAL A 60 -9.04 11.53 3.89
C VAL A 60 -7.76 12.35 4.05
N GLY A 61 -6.60 11.70 4.02
CA GLY A 61 -5.30 12.37 4.13
C GLY A 61 -5.00 13.26 2.92
N PHE A 62 -5.38 12.83 1.70
CA PHE A 62 -5.22 13.66 0.50
C PHE A 62 -6.04 14.95 0.59
N VAL A 63 -7.31 14.85 1.01
CA VAL A 63 -8.16 16.03 1.18
C VAL A 63 -7.63 16.92 2.30
N ALA A 64 -7.23 16.34 3.44
CA ALA A 64 -6.67 17.09 4.56
C ALA A 64 -5.42 17.88 4.14
N HIS A 65 -4.45 17.23 3.50
CA HIS A 65 -3.24 17.90 3.04
C HIS A 65 -3.51 18.94 1.95
N ALA A 66 -4.50 18.72 1.07
CA ALA A 66 -4.89 19.74 0.11
C ALA A 66 -5.44 21.01 0.80
N LEU A 67 -6.27 20.83 1.84
CA LEU A 67 -6.78 21.95 2.64
C LEU A 67 -5.68 22.66 3.43
N GLU A 68 -4.72 21.92 3.99
CA GLU A 68 -3.52 22.48 4.63
C GLU A 68 -2.70 23.32 3.65
N GLN A 69 -2.47 22.79 2.44
CA GLN A 69 -1.73 23.51 1.40
C GLN A 69 -2.45 24.79 0.95
N TYR A 70 -3.79 24.75 0.83
CA TYR A 70 -4.59 25.94 0.50
C TYR A 70 -4.51 27.03 1.57
N ARG A 71 -4.33 26.65 2.85
CA ARG A 71 -4.16 27.60 3.95
C ARG A 71 -2.76 28.20 4.00
N ASP A 72 -1.73 27.40 3.72
CA ASP A 72 -0.33 27.87 3.67
C ASP A 72 -0.10 28.81 2.47
N GLY A 73 -0.76 28.57 1.34
CA GLY A 73 -0.74 29.47 0.18
C GLY A 73 0.60 29.54 -0.56
N ARG A 74 1.57 28.69 -0.20
CA ARG A 74 2.89 28.65 -0.84
C ARG A 74 2.87 27.74 -2.06
N LEU A 75 3.51 28.19 -3.13
CA LEU A 75 3.69 27.38 -4.34
C LEU A 75 4.91 26.46 -4.18
N ILE A 76 4.71 25.16 -4.40
CA ILE A 76 5.82 24.20 -4.53
C ILE A 76 6.46 24.39 -5.91
N ARG A 77 7.66 24.99 -5.95
CA ARG A 77 8.39 25.29 -7.20
C ARG A 77 9.86 24.83 -7.13
N PRO A 78 10.15 23.52 -7.25
CA PRO A 78 11.52 23.02 -7.29
C PRO A 78 12.26 23.55 -8.53
N ARG A 79 13.57 23.77 -8.41
CA ARG A 79 14.44 24.10 -9.55
C ARG A 79 15.31 22.91 -9.91
N ALA A 80 15.25 22.48 -11.16
CA ALA A 80 16.16 21.48 -11.68
C ALA A 80 17.53 22.10 -11.99
N ARG A 81 18.59 21.31 -11.89
CA ARG A 81 19.92 21.64 -12.40
C ARG A 81 20.09 20.98 -13.77
N TYR A 82 20.34 21.77 -14.80
CA TYR A 82 20.69 21.25 -16.12
C TYR A 82 22.12 20.65 -16.08
N VAL A 83 22.24 19.41 -16.55
CA VAL A 83 23.51 18.65 -16.66
C VAL A 83 23.65 18.04 -18.06
N GLY A 84 23.04 18.67 -19.06
CA GLY A 84 23.26 18.30 -20.45
C GLY A 84 24.66 18.70 -20.93
N PRO A 85 25.05 18.25 -22.13
CA PRO A 85 26.38 18.51 -22.69
C PRO A 85 26.67 19.99 -22.92
#